data_AF-A0A9D5NMH4-F1
#
_entry.id   AF-A0A9D5NMH4-F1
#
_cell.length_a   1.000
_cell.length_b   1.000
_cell.length_c   1.000
_cell.angle_alpha   90.00
_cell.angle_beta   90.00
_cell.angle_gamma   90.00
#
_symmetry.space_group_name_H-M   'P 1'
#
loop_
_entity.id
_entity.type
_entity.pdbx_description
1 polymer ?
#
loop_
_entity_poly.entity_id
_entity_poly.type
_entity_poly.pdbx_seq_one_letter_code
_entity_poly.pdbx_strand_id
1 'polypeptide(L)'
;MKNIFRIIAVAVLLSGAVTAFAQGYGRYEVRWGKVYYGNVELRDADARTIQDLGYGYAKDCCNVYWQGQVLPYVDPTYFRLNDRYADRPPLKHEPGGRPGYGHYDNYGYIVTGNAVLFNGRLVPGARASSFKDLGWGYAVDTYNVYYCGEVIQGASVRNFKVVKDGYAKNSYDVYYLGQKIHGAVPSSFKLLSDGYAKDSFSVYYCGEKIHQANVYTFKVLRGGYAQDIFHSYYLGKVLK
;
A
#
# COMPACT_ATOMS: atom_id res chain seq x y z
N MET A 1 53.20 -12.48 33.39
CA MET A 1 52.16 -11.76 34.18
C MET A 1 52.37 -10.28 33.93
N LYS A 2 51.42 -9.42 33.53
CA LYS A 2 50.03 -9.51 33.03
C LYS A 2 49.91 -8.38 31.98
N ASN A 3 49.54 -8.68 30.74
CA ASN A 3 48.26 -8.34 30.09
C ASN A 3 47.79 -6.86 30.07
N ILE A 4 47.57 -6.38 28.82
CA ILE A 4 46.35 -5.68 28.31
C ILE A 4 46.24 -4.13 28.47
N PHE A 5 45.82 -3.31 27.47
CA PHE A 5 45.27 -3.59 26.11
C PHE A 5 45.57 -2.51 25.02
N ARG A 6 45.27 -2.89 23.77
CA ARG A 6 44.87 -2.14 22.53
C ARG A 6 44.65 -0.61 22.57
N ILE A 7 45.10 0.07 21.51
CA ILE A 7 44.23 0.60 20.41
C ILE A 7 44.88 0.23 19.07
N ILE A 8 44.09 -0.15 18.06
CA ILE A 8 44.56 -0.47 16.70
C ILE A 8 44.01 0.59 15.74
N ALA A 9 44.90 1.27 15.02
CA ALA A 9 44.55 2.14 13.90
C ALA A 9 45.36 1.69 12.66
N VAL A 10 44.77 0.79 11.86
CA VAL A 10 45.37 0.31 10.61
C VAL A 10 44.92 1.21 9.48
N ALA A 11 45.75 2.20 9.14
CA ALA A 11 45.66 2.93 7.89
C ALA A 11 46.51 2.20 6.84
N VAL A 12 45.88 1.46 5.92
CA VAL A 12 46.56 0.93 4.73
C VAL A 12 46.44 1.96 3.62
N LEU A 13 47.56 2.62 3.33
CA LEU A 13 47.75 3.44 2.14
C LEU A 13 47.72 2.53 0.89
N LEU A 14 46.73 2.72 0.03
CA LEU A 14 46.71 2.21 -1.34
C LEU A 14 47.18 3.32 -2.28
N SER A 15 48.50 3.39 -2.49
CA SER A 15 49.10 4.21 -3.53
C SER A 15 49.48 3.34 -4.74
N GLY A 16 49.23 3.86 -5.95
CA GLY A 16 49.89 3.38 -7.16
C GLY A 16 49.08 2.45 -8.08
N ALA A 17 48.13 3.01 -8.83
CA ALA A 17 48.14 2.90 -10.31
C ALA A 17 47.04 3.79 -10.91
N VAL A 18 47.42 4.95 -11.45
CA VAL A 18 46.52 5.69 -12.35
C VAL A 18 46.47 4.92 -13.67
N THR A 19 45.39 4.18 -13.89
CA THR A 19 44.97 3.80 -15.24
C THR A 19 43.71 4.60 -15.56
N ALA A 20 43.79 5.44 -16.59
CA ALA A 20 42.67 6.21 -17.06
C ALA A 20 41.66 5.28 -17.72
N PHE A 21 40.58 4.96 -17.02
CA PHE A 21 39.37 4.39 -17.60
C PHE A 21 38.21 5.39 -17.46
N ALA A 22 37.36 5.41 -18.49
CA ALA A 22 36.39 6.47 -18.73
C ALA A 22 35.40 6.71 -17.57
N GLN A 23 34.77 7.90 -17.58
CA GLN A 23 33.56 8.17 -16.82
C GLN A 23 32.45 7.20 -17.25
N GLY A 24 32.39 6.04 -16.60
CA GLY A 24 31.42 4.99 -16.86
C GLY A 24 30.56 4.76 -15.64
N TYR A 25 29.36 5.35 -15.63
CA TYR A 25 28.27 4.77 -14.83
C TYR A 25 28.12 3.31 -15.26
N GLY A 26 27.87 2.40 -14.30
CA GLY A 26 27.63 1.00 -14.61
C GLY A 26 26.48 0.88 -15.62
N ARG A 27 26.58 -0.08 -16.53
CA ARG A 27 25.54 -0.33 -17.53
C ARG A 27 24.65 -1.47 -17.08
N TYR A 28 23.38 -1.42 -17.50
CA TYR A 28 22.49 -2.56 -17.35
C TYR A 28 22.69 -3.51 -18.53
N GLU A 29 22.95 -4.78 -18.23
CA GLU A 29 23.21 -5.82 -19.24
C GLU A 29 22.33 -7.04 -18.99
N VAL A 30 21.71 -7.57 -20.04
CA VAL A 30 21.04 -8.87 -19.99
C VAL A 30 21.99 -9.95 -20.48
N ARG A 31 22.31 -10.91 -19.61
CA ARG A 31 23.18 -12.06 -19.93
C ARG A 31 22.47 -13.33 -19.50
N TRP A 32 22.27 -14.26 -20.42
CA TRP A 32 21.63 -15.57 -20.16
C TRP A 32 20.24 -15.47 -19.47
N GLY A 33 19.44 -14.46 -19.82
CA GLY A 33 18.12 -14.23 -19.22
C GLY A 33 18.14 -13.64 -17.81
N LYS A 34 19.28 -13.13 -17.34
CA LYS A 34 19.46 -12.43 -16.06
C LYS A 34 19.92 -11.00 -16.31
N VAL A 35 19.47 -10.06 -15.47
CA VAL A 35 19.90 -8.65 -15.52
C VAL A 35 21.12 -8.45 -14.62
N TYR A 36 22.06 -7.63 -15.08
CA TYR A 36 23.23 -7.21 -14.32
C TYR A 36 23.38 -5.69 -14.34
N TYR A 37 23.92 -5.11 -13.28
CA TYR A 37 24.48 -3.76 -13.28
C TYR A 37 26.00 -3.89 -13.13
N GLY A 38 26.73 -3.68 -14.23
CA GLY A 38 28.13 -4.09 -14.33
C GLY A 38 28.30 -5.60 -14.11
N ASN A 39 28.91 -5.99 -12.98
CA ASN A 39 29.15 -7.40 -12.63
C ASN A 39 28.21 -7.94 -11.54
N VAL A 40 27.27 -7.13 -11.02
CA VAL A 40 26.32 -7.55 -9.97
C VAL A 40 25.01 -8.01 -10.61
N GLU A 41 24.54 -9.21 -10.25
CA GLU A 41 23.26 -9.76 -10.71
C GLU A 41 22.07 -9.12 -9.96
N LEU A 42 21.10 -8.58 -10.70
CA LEU A 42 19.84 -8.08 -10.15
C LEU A 42 18.84 -9.23 -10.16
N ARG A 43 18.76 -9.96 -9.04
CA ARG A 43 17.95 -11.19 -8.92
C ARG A 43 16.44 -10.97 -9.11
N ASP A 44 15.95 -9.79 -8.73
CA ASP A 44 14.52 -9.44 -8.76
C ASP A 44 14.11 -8.68 -10.03
N ALA A 45 14.99 -8.63 -11.05
CA ALA A 45 14.75 -7.90 -12.29
C ALA A 45 14.25 -8.83 -13.42
N ASP A 46 13.16 -8.42 -14.08
CA ASP A 46 12.63 -9.10 -15.26
C ASP A 46 13.44 -8.75 -16.51
N ALA A 47 14.35 -9.66 -16.87
CA ALA A 47 15.16 -9.57 -18.07
C ALA A 47 14.37 -9.49 -19.40
N ARG A 48 13.06 -9.78 -19.41
CA ARG A 48 12.21 -9.63 -20.61
C ARG A 48 11.70 -8.21 -20.81
N THR A 49 11.58 -7.42 -19.74
CA THR A 49 10.96 -6.09 -19.77
C THR A 49 11.89 -4.97 -19.33
N ILE A 50 13.12 -5.30 -18.92
CA ILE A 50 14.16 -4.33 -18.56
C ILE A 50 14.47 -3.35 -19.71
N GLN A 51 14.43 -2.07 -19.36
CA GLN A 51 14.74 -0.90 -20.19
C GLN A 51 15.81 -0.10 -19.43
N ASP A 52 17.04 -0.08 -19.94
CA ASP A 52 18.05 0.90 -19.50
C ASP A 52 17.58 2.30 -19.95
N LEU A 53 17.57 3.24 -19.01
CA LEU A 53 17.15 4.64 -19.23
C LEU A 53 18.36 5.59 -19.26
N GLY A 54 19.58 5.09 -19.00
CA GLY A 54 20.79 5.89 -18.88
C GLY A 54 20.96 6.53 -17.50
N TYR A 55 22.11 7.19 -17.27
CA TYR A 55 22.45 7.87 -16.01
C TYR A 55 22.43 6.96 -14.76
N GLY A 56 22.59 5.65 -14.99
CA GLY A 56 22.45 4.62 -13.98
C GLY A 56 21.00 4.30 -13.62
N TYR A 57 20.00 4.85 -14.30
CA TYR A 57 18.60 4.44 -14.15
C TYR A 57 18.23 3.34 -15.14
N ALA A 58 17.42 2.40 -14.69
CA ALA A 58 16.70 1.46 -15.55
C ALA A 58 15.31 1.21 -14.99
N LYS A 59 14.46 0.48 -15.71
CA LYS A 59 13.20 -0.04 -15.17
C LYS A 59 12.80 -1.32 -15.89
N ASP A 60 12.05 -2.18 -15.24
CA ASP A 60 11.36 -3.30 -15.89
C ASP A 60 9.84 -3.17 -15.68
N CYS A 61 9.06 -4.22 -15.87
CA CYS A 61 7.61 -4.17 -15.60
C CYS A 61 7.24 -4.06 -14.10
N CYS A 62 8.19 -4.33 -13.19
CA CYS A 62 7.95 -4.44 -11.75
C CYS A 62 8.57 -3.28 -10.95
N ASN A 63 9.75 -2.80 -11.36
CA ASN A 63 10.63 -1.96 -10.59
C ASN A 63 11.25 -0.84 -11.43
N VAL A 64 11.60 0.27 -10.78
CA VAL A 64 12.60 1.21 -11.27
C VAL A 64 13.89 0.99 -10.50
N TYR A 65 15.02 1.16 -11.16
CA TYR A 65 16.35 0.99 -10.60
C TYR A 65 17.16 2.27 -10.70
N TRP A 66 18.08 2.46 -9.75
CA TRP A 66 19.19 3.40 -9.83
C TRP A 66 20.47 2.75 -9.31
N GLN A 67 21.52 2.76 -10.14
CA GLN A 67 22.83 2.18 -9.90
C GLN A 67 22.80 0.72 -9.41
N GLY A 68 21.91 -0.07 -10.02
CA GLY A 68 21.67 -1.47 -9.67
C GLY A 68 20.75 -1.71 -8.46
N GLN A 69 20.38 -0.68 -7.69
CA GLN A 69 19.44 -0.77 -6.58
C GLN A 69 18.01 -0.47 -7.04
N VAL A 70 17.00 -1.10 -6.44
CA VAL A 70 15.59 -0.75 -6.68
C VAL A 70 15.31 0.61 -6.04
N LEU A 71 14.68 1.53 -6.77
CA LEU A 71 14.09 2.74 -6.22
C LEU A 71 12.72 2.38 -5.63
N PRO A 72 12.56 2.40 -4.29
CA PRO A 72 11.27 2.08 -3.68
C PRO A 72 10.25 3.18 -3.99
N TYR A 73 8.98 2.79 -4.08
CA TYR A 73 7.82 3.68 -4.25
C TYR A 73 7.75 4.43 -5.59
N VAL A 74 8.54 3.99 -6.58
CA VAL A 74 8.50 4.52 -7.95
C VAL A 74 7.76 3.55 -8.86
N ASP A 75 6.66 3.98 -9.47
CA ASP A 75 5.91 3.18 -10.45
C ASP A 75 6.67 3.12 -11.79
N PRO A 76 7.11 1.92 -12.23
CA PRO A 76 7.81 1.78 -13.51
C PRO A 76 6.94 2.13 -14.71
N THR A 77 5.61 2.06 -14.62
CA THR A 77 4.70 2.38 -15.73
C THR A 77 4.91 3.82 -16.21
N TYR A 78 4.92 4.75 -15.26
CA TYR A 78 5.00 6.19 -15.50
C TYR A 78 6.41 6.77 -15.35
N PHE A 79 7.35 6.03 -14.74
CA PHE A 79 8.72 6.51 -14.63
C PHE A 79 9.37 6.69 -16.01
N ARG A 80 9.86 7.92 -16.24
CA ARG A 80 10.66 8.33 -17.38
C ARG A 80 11.71 9.29 -16.83
N LEU A 81 12.92 9.28 -17.38
CA LEU A 81 13.80 10.43 -17.24
C LEU A 81 13.19 11.58 -18.04
N ASN A 82 13.24 12.79 -17.50
CA ASN A 82 12.82 13.99 -18.21
C ASN A 82 13.69 14.15 -19.47
N ASP A 83 13.09 14.38 -20.63
CA ASP A 83 13.75 14.41 -21.95
C ASP A 83 14.97 15.35 -22.01
N ARG A 84 15.02 16.37 -21.14
CA ARG A 84 16.20 17.25 -20.94
C ARG A 84 17.47 16.51 -20.54
N TYR A 85 17.35 15.31 -19.98
CA TYR A 85 18.46 14.43 -19.62
C TYR A 85 18.58 13.21 -20.54
N ALA A 86 17.56 12.86 -21.33
CA ALA A 86 17.59 11.64 -22.14
C ALA A 86 18.54 11.73 -23.35
N ASP A 87 18.56 12.86 -24.06
CA ASP A 87 19.11 12.93 -25.44
C ASP A 87 19.94 14.19 -25.77
N ARG A 88 20.57 14.87 -24.78
CA ARG A 88 21.42 16.06 -25.07
C ARG A 88 22.75 16.13 -24.32
N PRO A 89 23.86 16.52 -24.99
CA PRO A 89 25.04 17.03 -24.29
C PRO A 89 24.68 18.32 -23.51
N PRO A 90 25.41 18.65 -22.44
CA PRO A 90 24.96 19.64 -21.46
C PRO A 90 24.89 21.05 -22.05
N LEU A 91 23.67 21.60 -22.12
CA LEU A 91 23.44 22.97 -22.58
C LEU A 91 22.57 23.78 -21.62
N LYS A 92 22.80 25.09 -21.69
CA LYS A 92 22.58 26.07 -20.61
C LYS A 92 21.09 26.34 -20.33
N HIS A 93 20.82 26.78 -19.10
CA HIS A 93 19.49 27.22 -18.67
C HIS A 93 18.95 28.37 -19.53
N GLU A 94 17.70 28.23 -20.00
CA GLU A 94 16.80 29.38 -20.20
C GLU A 94 15.45 29.12 -19.52
N PRO A 95 14.77 30.16 -18.98
CA PRO A 95 13.57 30.01 -18.18
C PRO A 95 12.29 30.25 -18.99
N GLY A 96 11.43 29.24 -19.12
CA GLY A 96 10.10 29.41 -19.71
C GLY A 96 9.32 28.11 -19.84
N GLY A 97 8.05 28.13 -19.44
CA GLY A 97 7.13 27.00 -19.54
C GLY A 97 7.09 26.11 -18.30
N ARG A 98 6.10 26.33 -17.43
CA ARG A 98 5.65 25.33 -16.45
C ARG A 98 4.64 24.41 -17.17
N PRO A 99 4.90 23.11 -17.35
CA PRO A 99 3.84 22.16 -17.68
C PRO A 99 2.87 22.10 -16.50
N GLY A 100 1.56 22.13 -16.77
CA GLY A 100 0.55 22.00 -15.73
C GLY A 100 0.61 20.61 -15.11
N TYR A 101 1.07 20.51 -13.86
CA TYR A 101 0.97 19.27 -13.10
C TYR A 101 -0.51 19.03 -12.79
N GLY A 102 -1.08 17.99 -13.39
CA GLY A 102 -2.42 17.53 -13.04
C GLY A 102 -2.49 17.19 -11.56
N HIS A 103 -3.56 17.60 -10.90
CA HIS A 103 -3.85 17.18 -9.54
C HIS A 103 -4.12 15.67 -9.55
N TYR A 104 -3.11 14.87 -9.22
CA TYR A 104 -3.32 13.47 -8.90
C TYR A 104 -3.92 13.39 -7.50
N ASP A 105 -5.21 13.09 -7.44
CA ASP A 105 -5.94 12.79 -6.23
C ASP A 105 -5.40 11.49 -5.62
N ASN A 106 -4.31 11.63 -4.85
CA ASN A 106 -3.59 10.53 -4.19
C ASN A 106 -4.36 10.02 -2.95
N TYR A 107 -5.59 9.58 -3.17
CA TYR A 107 -6.52 9.07 -2.18
C TYR A 107 -6.85 7.60 -2.47
N GLY A 108 -6.64 6.73 -1.48
CA GLY A 108 -6.88 5.30 -1.60
C GLY A 108 -5.62 4.49 -1.89
N TYR A 109 -5.81 3.28 -2.42
CA TYR A 109 -4.73 2.35 -2.73
C TYR A 109 -4.18 2.54 -4.15
N ILE A 110 -2.87 2.47 -4.29
CA ILE A 110 -2.15 2.40 -5.57
C ILE A 110 -1.31 1.12 -5.57
N VAL A 111 -1.53 0.24 -6.55
CA VAL A 111 -0.77 -1.00 -6.71
C VAL A 111 0.20 -0.81 -7.87
N THR A 112 1.51 -0.85 -7.59
CA THR A 112 2.56 -0.91 -8.63
C THR A 112 2.92 -2.37 -8.92
N GLY A 113 3.89 -2.64 -9.78
CA GLY A 113 4.34 -4.01 -10.02
C GLY A 113 5.00 -4.70 -8.81
N ASN A 114 5.56 -3.92 -7.87
CA ASN A 114 6.33 -4.42 -6.72
C ASN A 114 5.82 -3.98 -5.34
N ALA A 115 4.98 -2.95 -5.26
CA ALA A 115 4.59 -2.31 -4.01
C ALA A 115 3.11 -1.92 -4.01
N VAL A 116 2.59 -1.68 -2.81
CA VAL A 116 1.27 -1.08 -2.61
C VAL A 116 1.44 0.17 -1.76
N LEU A 117 0.83 1.26 -2.21
CA LEU A 117 0.78 2.52 -1.49
C LEU A 117 -0.65 2.78 -1.01
N PHE A 118 -0.81 3.44 0.13
CA PHE A 118 -2.06 4.05 0.57
C PHE A 118 -1.80 5.53 0.86
N ASN A 119 -2.52 6.42 0.17
CA ASN A 119 -2.29 7.87 0.20
C ASN A 119 -0.79 8.26 0.04
N GLY A 120 -0.09 7.61 -0.91
CA GLY A 120 1.33 7.81 -1.18
C GLY A 120 2.32 7.20 -0.16
N ARG A 121 1.86 6.52 0.90
CA ARG A 121 2.73 5.81 1.87
C ARG A 121 2.77 4.33 1.57
N LEU A 122 3.93 3.68 1.72
CA LEU A 122 4.03 2.22 1.61
C LEU A 122 3.05 1.53 2.58
N VAL A 123 2.36 0.50 2.09
CA VAL A 123 1.62 -0.49 2.88
C VAL A 123 2.60 -1.64 3.20
N PRO A 124 3.15 -1.76 4.42
CA PRO A 124 4.20 -2.72 4.70
C PRO A 124 3.73 -4.16 4.56
N GLY A 125 4.52 -4.99 3.87
CA GLY A 125 4.23 -6.41 3.68
C GLY A 125 3.08 -6.75 2.71
N ALA A 126 2.47 -5.76 2.06
CA ALA A 126 1.43 -5.99 1.06
C ALA A 126 1.98 -6.59 -0.24
N ARG A 127 1.34 -7.66 -0.71
CA ARG A 127 1.70 -8.39 -1.92
C ARG A 127 1.03 -7.78 -3.15
N ALA A 128 1.70 -6.82 -3.78
CA ALA A 128 1.20 -6.13 -4.97
C ALA A 128 0.65 -7.07 -6.05
N SER A 129 1.33 -8.19 -6.33
CA SER A 129 0.94 -9.21 -7.32
C SER A 129 -0.40 -9.92 -7.06
N SER A 130 -0.97 -9.79 -5.85
CA SER A 130 -2.30 -10.32 -5.50
C SER A 130 -3.19 -9.30 -4.79
N PHE A 131 -2.76 -8.04 -4.74
CA PHE A 131 -3.47 -7.00 -4.01
C PHE A 131 -4.75 -6.59 -4.74
N LYS A 132 -5.84 -6.49 -3.99
CA LYS A 132 -7.15 -6.10 -4.49
C LYS A 132 -7.77 -5.08 -3.55
N ASP A 133 -7.89 -3.85 -4.04
CA ASP A 133 -8.75 -2.84 -3.43
C ASP A 133 -10.21 -3.32 -3.50
N LEU A 134 -10.91 -3.27 -2.37
CA LEU A 134 -12.33 -3.62 -2.24
C LEU A 134 -13.21 -2.36 -2.08
N GLY A 135 -12.59 -1.17 -2.09
CA GLY A 135 -13.21 0.12 -1.83
C GLY A 135 -13.41 0.38 -0.34
N TRP A 136 -13.86 1.61 -0.03
CA TRP A 136 -14.16 2.04 1.35
C TRP A 136 -12.97 1.91 2.32
N GLY A 137 -11.75 2.04 1.80
CA GLY A 137 -10.51 1.86 2.55
C GLY A 137 -10.14 0.40 2.84
N TYR A 138 -10.96 -0.59 2.46
CA TYR A 138 -10.62 -2.01 2.63
C TYR A 138 -9.92 -2.59 1.41
N ALA A 139 -8.95 -3.45 1.65
CA ALA A 139 -8.31 -4.24 0.61
C ALA A 139 -7.90 -5.62 1.13
N VAL A 140 -7.50 -6.51 0.23
CA VAL A 140 -6.95 -7.83 0.55
C VAL A 140 -5.75 -8.15 -0.33
N ASP A 141 -4.84 -8.99 0.16
CA ASP A 141 -3.92 -9.75 -0.68
C ASP A 141 -4.10 -11.27 -0.44
N THR A 142 -3.15 -12.11 -0.87
CA THR A 142 -3.22 -13.57 -0.65
C THR A 142 -3.36 -13.98 0.82
N TYR A 143 -2.84 -13.20 1.77
CA TYR A 143 -2.72 -13.58 3.18
C TYR A 143 -3.34 -12.58 4.16
N ASN A 144 -3.38 -11.30 3.81
CA ASN A 144 -3.75 -10.21 4.70
C ASN A 144 -5.03 -9.52 4.23
N VAL A 145 -5.77 -8.99 5.23
CA VAL A 145 -6.82 -8.00 5.01
C VAL A 145 -6.30 -6.66 5.50
N TYR A 146 -6.58 -5.60 4.76
CA TYR A 146 -6.14 -4.24 5.09
C TYR A 146 -7.32 -3.30 5.30
N TYR A 147 -7.11 -2.28 6.12
CA TYR A 147 -7.95 -1.10 6.20
C TYR A 147 -7.07 0.16 6.26
N CYS A 148 -7.24 1.07 5.30
CA CYS A 148 -6.54 2.34 5.18
C CYS A 148 -5.01 2.24 5.30
N GLY A 149 -4.43 1.24 4.63
CA GLY A 149 -2.99 0.95 4.63
C GLY A 149 -2.48 0.08 5.79
N GLU A 150 -3.31 -0.23 6.78
CA GLU A 150 -2.93 -1.04 7.95
C GLU A 150 -3.47 -2.47 7.86
N VAL A 151 -2.72 -3.46 8.36
CA VAL A 151 -3.16 -4.87 8.40
C VAL A 151 -4.16 -5.08 9.54
N ILE A 152 -5.34 -5.63 9.22
CA ILE A 152 -6.32 -6.06 10.22
C ILE A 152 -5.84 -7.39 10.83
N GLN A 153 -5.23 -7.30 12.02
CA GLN A 153 -4.63 -8.46 12.69
C GLN A 153 -5.64 -9.58 12.94
N GLY A 154 -5.27 -10.81 12.55
CA GLY A 154 -6.11 -12.00 12.69
C GLY A 154 -7.33 -12.08 11.76
N ALA A 155 -7.52 -11.13 10.83
CA ALA A 155 -8.63 -11.20 9.89
C ALA A 155 -8.41 -12.27 8.81
N SER A 156 -9.41 -13.14 8.63
CA SER A 156 -9.38 -14.11 7.53
C SER A 156 -9.73 -13.44 6.20
N VAL A 157 -8.88 -13.63 5.19
CA VAL A 157 -9.14 -13.25 3.79
C VAL A 157 -10.33 -14.04 3.19
N ARG A 158 -10.66 -15.22 3.76
CA ARG A 158 -11.63 -16.16 3.18
C ARG A 158 -13.04 -15.58 3.09
N ASN A 159 -13.48 -15.30 1.86
CA ASN A 159 -14.75 -14.63 1.53
C ASN A 159 -14.86 -13.23 2.14
N PHE A 160 -13.74 -12.55 2.39
CA PHE A 160 -13.76 -11.16 2.87
C PHE A 160 -14.39 -10.25 1.81
N LYS A 161 -15.36 -9.42 2.24
CA LYS A 161 -16.08 -8.48 1.38
C LYS A 161 -16.53 -7.26 2.15
N VAL A 162 -16.49 -6.11 1.48
CA VAL A 162 -17.11 -4.87 1.96
C VAL A 162 -18.63 -5.02 1.88
N VAL A 163 -19.32 -4.60 2.94
CA VAL A 163 -20.79 -4.52 3.00
C VAL A 163 -21.28 -3.14 2.54
N LYS A 164 -20.49 -2.08 2.83
CA LYS A 164 -20.65 -0.61 2.64
C LYS A 164 -20.72 0.11 3.99
N ASP A 165 -20.69 1.45 3.95
CA ASP A 165 -20.79 2.34 5.11
C ASP A 165 -19.79 1.99 6.22
N GLY A 166 -18.53 1.73 5.83
CA GLY A 166 -17.45 1.32 6.74
C GLY A 166 -17.51 -0.14 7.22
N TYR A 167 -18.62 -0.86 6.99
CA TYR A 167 -18.74 -2.27 7.36
C TYR A 167 -18.14 -3.22 6.31
N ALA A 168 -17.46 -4.25 6.79
CA ALA A 168 -16.99 -5.39 6.02
C ALA A 168 -17.20 -6.69 6.80
N LYS A 169 -17.16 -7.85 6.13
CA LYS A 169 -17.22 -9.16 6.79
C LYS A 169 -16.52 -10.25 5.99
N ASN A 170 -16.07 -11.29 6.68
CA ASN A 170 -15.67 -12.56 6.08
C ASN A 170 -16.65 -13.68 6.50
N SER A 171 -16.20 -14.93 6.46
CA SER A 171 -17.03 -16.09 6.85
C SER A 171 -17.22 -16.25 8.37
N TYR A 172 -16.40 -15.57 9.19
CA TYR A 172 -16.25 -15.79 10.63
C TYR A 172 -16.51 -14.54 11.47
N ASP A 173 -16.17 -13.37 10.93
CA ASP A 173 -16.11 -12.08 11.62
C ASP A 173 -16.77 -10.96 10.80
N VAL A 174 -17.24 -9.94 11.52
CA VAL A 174 -17.71 -8.66 10.98
C VAL A 174 -16.81 -7.54 11.50
N TYR A 175 -16.58 -6.52 10.67
CA TYR A 175 -15.69 -5.39 10.95
C TYR A 175 -16.38 -4.07 10.64
N TYR A 176 -15.99 -3.02 11.36
CA TYR A 176 -16.33 -1.63 11.07
C TYR A 176 -15.06 -0.78 11.11
N LEU A 177 -14.77 -0.05 10.03
CA LEU A 177 -13.54 0.74 9.83
C LEU A 177 -12.26 0.00 10.28
N GLY A 178 -12.11 -1.25 9.84
CA GLY A 178 -10.99 -2.12 10.18
C GLY A 178 -11.06 -2.82 11.55
N GLN A 179 -11.94 -2.40 12.45
CA GLN A 179 -12.06 -2.98 13.80
C GLN A 179 -13.06 -4.14 13.84
N LYS A 180 -12.71 -5.22 14.54
CA LYS A 180 -13.58 -6.41 14.68
C LYS A 180 -14.75 -6.13 15.63
N ILE A 181 -15.98 -6.39 15.18
CA ILE A 181 -17.18 -6.29 16.00
C ILE A 181 -17.36 -7.61 16.77
N HIS A 182 -17.03 -7.61 18.06
CA HIS A 182 -17.12 -8.80 18.89
C HIS A 182 -18.57 -9.27 19.09
N GLY A 183 -18.81 -10.57 18.89
CA GLY A 183 -20.12 -11.20 19.05
C GLY A 183 -21.12 -10.95 17.91
N ALA A 184 -20.73 -10.25 16.84
CA ALA A 184 -21.55 -10.13 15.63
C ALA A 184 -21.58 -11.45 14.85
N VAL A 185 -22.73 -11.76 14.22
CA VAL A 185 -22.96 -13.01 13.50
C VAL A 185 -22.92 -12.77 11.97
N PRO A 186 -21.82 -13.12 11.27
CA PRO A 186 -21.62 -12.70 9.87
C PRO A 186 -22.62 -13.31 8.90
N SER A 187 -23.15 -14.50 9.17
CA SER A 187 -24.12 -15.18 8.32
C SER A 187 -25.44 -14.42 8.21
N SER A 188 -25.91 -13.82 9.32
CA SER A 188 -27.14 -13.01 9.36
C SER A 188 -26.91 -11.50 9.30
N PHE A 189 -25.66 -11.02 9.40
CA PHE A 189 -25.33 -9.59 9.38
C PHE A 189 -25.79 -8.88 8.10
N LYS A 190 -26.59 -7.83 8.27
CA LYS A 190 -27.17 -6.97 7.24
C LYS A 190 -26.94 -5.50 7.62
N LEU A 191 -26.39 -4.73 6.68
CA LEU A 191 -26.45 -3.27 6.74
C LEU A 191 -27.92 -2.82 6.58
N LEU A 192 -28.31 -1.77 7.30
CA LEU A 192 -29.62 -1.12 7.16
C LEU A 192 -29.43 0.16 6.34
N SER A 193 -29.32 1.31 7.02
CA SER A 193 -28.95 2.61 6.45
C SER A 193 -28.42 3.51 7.56
N ASP A 194 -27.88 4.69 7.21
CA ASP A 194 -27.42 5.71 8.17
C ASP A 194 -26.46 5.17 9.25
N GLY A 195 -25.54 4.29 8.87
CA GLY A 195 -24.57 3.65 9.79
C GLY A 195 -25.13 2.55 10.69
N TYR A 196 -26.45 2.29 10.66
CA TYR A 196 -27.06 1.18 11.37
C TYR A 196 -26.90 -0.14 10.62
N ALA A 197 -26.67 -1.21 11.37
CA ALA A 197 -26.67 -2.58 10.88
C ALA A 197 -27.31 -3.51 11.93
N LYS A 198 -27.67 -4.74 11.55
CA LYS A 198 -28.10 -5.77 12.51
C LYS A 198 -27.74 -7.17 12.05
N ASP A 199 -27.69 -8.10 13.00
CA ASP A 199 -27.72 -9.53 12.75
C ASP A 199 -28.97 -10.16 13.39
N SER A 200 -28.95 -11.47 13.65
CA SER A 200 -30.07 -12.18 14.30
C SER A 200 -30.27 -11.84 15.77
N PHE A 201 -29.27 -11.28 16.46
CA PHE A 201 -29.22 -11.15 17.92
C PHE A 201 -28.91 -9.73 18.42
N SER A 202 -28.40 -8.85 17.56
CA SER A 202 -27.96 -7.51 17.95
C SER A 202 -28.20 -6.48 16.85
N VAL A 203 -28.47 -5.23 17.27
CA VAL A 203 -28.42 -4.05 16.41
C VAL A 203 -27.14 -3.28 16.71
N TYR A 204 -26.55 -2.69 15.68
CA TYR A 204 -25.32 -1.94 15.73
C TYR A 204 -25.49 -0.56 15.10
N TYR A 205 -24.74 0.42 15.58
CA TYR A 205 -24.56 1.72 14.94
C TYR A 205 -23.06 2.03 14.87
N CYS A 206 -22.53 2.22 13.66
CA CYS A 206 -21.11 2.48 13.42
C CYS A 206 -20.17 1.52 14.20
N GLY A 207 -20.43 0.21 14.11
CA GLY A 207 -19.69 -0.85 14.81
C GLY A 207 -20.15 -1.13 16.25
N GLU A 208 -20.70 -0.14 16.94
CA GLU A 208 -21.08 -0.24 18.36
C GLU A 208 -22.42 -0.94 18.57
N LYS A 209 -22.50 -1.86 19.55
CA LYS A 209 -23.72 -2.61 19.86
C LYS A 209 -24.73 -1.77 20.66
N ILE A 210 -25.97 -1.70 20.18
CA ILE A 210 -27.07 -1.04 20.87
C ILE A 210 -27.75 -2.04 21.82
N HIS A 211 -27.35 -2.03 23.09
CA HIS A 211 -27.77 -3.03 24.08
C HIS A 211 -29.28 -3.08 24.35
N GLN A 212 -30.00 -1.96 24.23
CA GLN A 212 -31.43 -1.86 24.53
C GLN A 212 -32.34 -2.10 23.32
N ALA A 213 -31.77 -2.40 22.15
CA ALA A 213 -32.51 -2.50 20.88
C ALA A 213 -33.24 -3.84 20.71
N ASN A 214 -34.54 -3.77 20.43
CA ASN A 214 -35.34 -4.91 20.02
C ASN A 214 -35.13 -5.21 18.52
N VAL A 215 -34.19 -6.14 18.25
CA VAL A 215 -33.74 -6.57 16.91
C VAL A 215 -34.89 -6.89 15.94
N TYR A 216 -35.99 -7.44 16.43
CA TYR A 216 -37.14 -7.85 15.63
C TYR A 216 -37.98 -6.68 15.13
N THR A 217 -38.16 -5.65 15.95
CA THR A 217 -38.99 -4.47 15.63
C THR A 217 -38.19 -3.25 15.18
N PHE A 218 -36.86 -3.28 15.30
CA PHE A 218 -35.97 -2.17 14.92
C PHE A 218 -36.09 -1.76 13.45
N LYS A 219 -36.35 -0.47 13.22
CA LYS A 219 -36.47 0.19 11.92
C LYS A 219 -35.66 1.49 11.91
N VAL A 220 -34.86 1.69 10.86
CA VAL A 220 -34.24 2.99 10.58
C VAL A 220 -35.25 3.86 9.84
N LEU A 221 -35.33 5.14 10.22
CA LEU A 221 -36.27 6.10 9.64
C LEU A 221 -35.59 6.91 8.54
N ARG A 222 -34.66 7.79 8.93
CA ARG A 222 -33.70 8.58 8.11
C ARG A 222 -32.97 9.60 8.99
N GLY A 223 -31.89 10.17 8.49
CA GLY A 223 -31.14 11.23 9.19
C GLY A 223 -30.53 10.75 10.51
N GLY A 224 -30.20 9.47 10.62
CA GLY A 224 -29.67 8.87 11.84
C GLY A 224 -30.72 8.51 12.90
N TYR A 225 -32.00 8.79 12.65
CA TYR A 225 -33.10 8.33 13.52
C TYR A 225 -33.48 6.88 13.22
N ALA A 226 -33.72 6.13 14.29
CA ALA A 226 -34.29 4.79 14.26
C ALA A 226 -35.27 4.61 15.43
N GLN A 227 -36.09 3.57 15.39
CA GLN A 227 -36.97 3.20 16.50
C GLN A 227 -37.17 1.69 16.56
N ASP A 228 -37.57 1.20 17.72
CA ASP A 228 -38.19 -0.10 17.88
C ASP A 228 -39.53 0.05 18.64
N ILE A 229 -40.06 -1.04 19.21
CA ILE A 229 -41.32 -1.03 19.96
C ILE A 229 -41.23 -0.33 21.33
N PHE A 230 -40.04 -0.14 21.89
CA PHE A 230 -39.82 0.40 23.24
C PHE A 230 -39.12 1.76 23.24
N HIS A 231 -38.24 2.03 22.26
CA HIS A 231 -37.40 3.22 22.25
C HIS A 231 -37.32 3.87 20.88
N SER A 232 -37.10 5.19 20.89
CA SER A 232 -36.55 5.92 19.74
C SER A 232 -35.04 6.12 19.91
N TYR A 233 -34.32 6.20 18.81
CA TYR A 233 -32.86 6.31 18.77
C TYR A 233 -32.42 7.43 17.83
N TYR A 234 -31.33 8.09 18.19
CA TYR A 234 -30.59 8.98 17.31
C TYR A 234 -29.10 8.61 17.37
N LEU A 235 -28.51 8.31 16.22
CA LEU A 235 -27.09 7.89 16.07
C LEU A 235 -26.69 6.79 17.08
N GLY A 236 -27.53 5.76 17.22
CA GLY A 236 -27.31 4.63 18.13
C GLY A 236 -27.59 4.89 19.62
N LYS A 237 -27.97 6.10 20.02
CA LYS A 237 -28.30 6.46 21.42
C LYS A 237 -29.81 6.51 21.61
N VAL A 238 -30.30 5.94 22.72
CA VAL A 238 -31.71 6.03 23.12
C VAL A 238 -32.08 7.49 23.41
N LEU A 239 -33.19 7.94 22.83
CA LEU A 239 -33.83 9.21 23.16
C LEU A 239 -34.70 9.02 24.41
N LYS A 240 -34.73 10.04 25.27
CA LYS A 240 -35.57 10.11 26.48
C LYS A 240 -36.84 10.90 26.19
#